data_AF-A0A7Z2PZF7-F1
#
_entry.id   AF-A0A7Z2PZF7-F1
#
_cell.length_a   1.000
_cell.length_b   1.000
_cell.length_c   1.000
_cell.angle_alpha   90.00
_cell.angle_beta   90.00
_cell.angle_gamma   90.00
#
_symmetry.space_group_name_H-M   'P 1'
#
loop_
_entity.id
_entity.type
_entity.pdbx_description
1 polymer ?
#
loop_
_entity_poly.entity_id
_entity_poly.type
_entity_poly.pdbx_seq_one_letter_code
_entity_poly.pdbx_strand_id
1 'polypeptide(L)'
;MTAELGVQLARQKAALLWTLCGLGNTIYAAIQILTFVNHQIDSSGTAPTVFDAMALWYFGVVCSLWIVPPLFPLITSGRAANLASPLLGGFLVVTSVAGGLFDGVRDGLHIAATAVLALALPGIFAIRASWRLLRFTAAPAHLVKESAS
;
A
#
# COMPACT_ATOMS: atom_id res chain seq x y z
N MET A 1 26.92 -0.25 17.67
CA MET A 1 25.62 -0.69 18.24
C MET A 1 24.47 0.28 17.93
N THR A 2 24.64 1.59 18.07
CA THR A 2 23.59 2.60 17.78
C THR A 2 23.16 2.69 16.31
N ALA A 3 24.09 2.52 15.36
CA ALA A 3 23.79 2.60 13.92
C ALA A 3 22.92 1.43 13.41
N GLU A 4 23.19 0.19 13.83
CA GLU A 4 22.36 -0.97 13.46
C GLU A 4 20.94 -0.86 14.01
N LEU A 5 20.80 -0.40 15.26
CA LEU A 5 19.49 -0.19 15.89
C LEU A 5 18.66 0.83 15.09
N GLY A 6 19.31 1.90 14.61
CA GLY A 6 18.67 2.92 13.77
C GLY A 6 18.17 2.36 12.42
N VAL A 7 18.93 1.48 11.77
CA VAL A 7 18.54 0.85 10.51
C VAL A 7 17.39 -0.15 10.71
N GLN A 8 17.43 -0.93 11.80
CA GLN A 8 16.34 -1.86 12.16
C GLN A 8 15.04 -1.11 12.45
N LEU A 9 15.09 -0.02 13.21
CA LEU A 9 13.92 0.81 13.48
C LEU A 9 13.36 1.45 12.21
N ALA A 10 14.22 1.95 11.31
CA ALA A 10 13.81 2.50 10.03
C ALA A 10 13.08 1.46 9.15
N ARG A 11 13.57 0.22 9.17
CA ARG A 11 12.98 -0.92 8.46
C ARG A 11 11.62 -1.31 9.02
N GLN A 12 11.52 -1.48 10.34
CA GLN A 12 10.25 -1.77 11.02
C GLN A 12 9.22 -0.67 10.79
N LYS A 13 9.65 0.60 10.84
CA LYS A 13 8.79 1.74 10.55
C LYS A 13 8.26 1.73 9.12
N ALA A 14 9.12 1.46 8.13
CA ALA A 14 8.69 1.35 6.73
C ALA A 14 7.70 0.20 6.53
N ALA A 15 7.99 -0.98 7.10
CA ALA A 15 7.10 -2.12 7.05
C ALA A 15 5.74 -1.82 7.69
N LEU A 16 5.73 -1.24 8.89
CA LEU A 16 4.49 -0.89 9.60
C LEU A 16 3.63 0.10 8.82
N LEU A 17 4.24 1.10 8.18
CA LEU A 17 3.52 2.06 7.35
C LEU A 17 2.92 1.41 6.09
N TRP A 18 3.63 0.47 5.46
CA TRP A 18 3.09 -0.30 4.34
C TRP A 18 1.95 -1.22 4.77
N THR A 19 2.06 -1.89 5.92
CA THR A 19 0.98 -2.68 6.50
C THR A 19 -0.25 -1.82 6.80
N LEU A 20 -0.05 -0.59 7.29
CA LEU A 20 -1.14 0.34 7.54
C LEU A 20 -1.86 0.75 6.24
N CYS A 21 -1.13 0.90 5.14
CA CYS A 21 -1.74 1.11 3.81
C CYS A 21 -2.56 -0.11 3.37
N GLY A 22 -2.05 -1.33 3.56
CA GLY A 22 -2.78 -2.55 3.25
C GLY A 22 -4.06 -2.72 4.07
N LEU A 23 -4.01 -2.34 5.35
CA LEU A 23 -5.19 -2.29 6.21
C LEU A 23 -6.19 -1.25 5.71
N GLY A 24 -5.74 -0.04 5.37
CA GLY A 24 -6.56 1.01 4.78
C GLY A 24 -7.24 0.57 3.48
N ASN A 25 -6.51 -0.10 2.59
CA ASN A 25 -7.05 -0.69 1.38
C ASN A 25 -8.13 -1.73 1.68
N THR A 26 -7.91 -2.62 2.66
CA THR A 26 -8.90 -3.64 3.05
C THR A 26 -10.19 -3.01 3.61
N ILE A 27 -10.07 -1.94 4.40
CA ILE A 27 -11.24 -1.20 4.93
C ILE A 27 -12.02 -0.55 3.79
N TYR A 28 -11.32 0.18 2.92
CA TYR A 28 -11.93 0.80 1.75
C TYR A 28 -12.63 -0.24 0.86
N ALA A 29 -11.97 -1.37 0.64
CA ALA A 29 -12.49 -2.50 -0.11
C ALA A 29 -13.78 -3.08 0.48
N ALA A 30 -13.85 -3.21 1.81
CA ALA A 30 -15.06 -3.66 2.49
C ALA A 30 -16.22 -2.67 2.34
N ILE A 31 -15.95 -1.37 2.50
CA ILE A 31 -16.95 -0.30 2.31
C ILE A 31 -17.53 -0.36 0.89
N GLN A 32 -16.69 -0.53 -0.12
CA GLN A 32 -17.10 -0.66 -1.51
C GLN A 32 -18.06 -1.82 -1.76
N ILE A 33 -17.72 -3.01 -1.25
CA ILE A 33 -18.60 -4.18 -1.36
C ILE A 33 -19.94 -3.91 -0.68
N LEU A 34 -19.92 -3.34 0.53
CA LEU A 34 -21.15 -3.05 1.28
C LEU A 34 -22.03 -2.01 0.59
N THR A 35 -21.44 -0.93 0.05
CA THR A 35 -22.18 0.08 -0.72
C THR A 35 -22.83 -0.55 -1.95
N PHE A 36 -22.10 -1.40 -2.66
CA PHE A 36 -22.62 -2.08 -3.84
C PHE A 36 -23.78 -3.01 -3.50
N VAL A 37 -23.63 -3.84 -2.45
CA VAL A 37 -24.69 -4.73 -1.97
C VAL A 37 -25.92 -3.93 -1.52
N ASN A 38 -25.73 -2.81 -0.84
CA ASN A 38 -26.83 -1.95 -0.43
C ASN A 38 -27.59 -1.40 -1.64
N HIS A 39 -26.88 -0.90 -2.65
CA HIS A 39 -27.50 -0.42 -3.89
C HIS A 39 -28.28 -1.50 -4.63
N GLN A 40 -27.77 -2.74 -4.65
CA GLN A 40 -28.47 -3.89 -5.22
C GLN A 40 -29.79 -4.19 -4.49
N ILE A 41 -29.78 -4.18 -3.16
CA ILE A 41 -30.98 -4.38 -2.34
C ILE A 41 -31.99 -3.27 -2.59
N ASP A 42 -31.55 -2.00 -2.57
CA ASP A 42 -32.41 -0.83 -2.81
C ASP A 42 -33.06 -0.87 -4.21
N SER A 43 -32.33 -1.37 -5.21
CA SER A 43 -32.83 -1.53 -6.57
C SER A 43 -33.73 -2.77 -6.76
N SER A 44 -34.08 -3.51 -5.70
CA SER A 44 -34.78 -4.79 -5.76
C SER A 44 -34.10 -5.82 -6.69
N GLY A 45 -32.77 -5.76 -6.79
CA GLY A 45 -31.95 -6.62 -7.65
C GLY A 45 -31.99 -6.27 -9.14
N THR A 46 -32.53 -5.10 -9.52
CA THR A 46 -32.56 -4.66 -10.92
C THR A 46 -31.27 -3.96 -11.37
N ALA A 47 -30.42 -3.55 -10.43
CA ALA A 47 -29.10 -3.02 -10.76
C ALA A 47 -28.17 -4.13 -11.31
N PRO A 48 -27.30 -3.81 -12.29
CA PRO A 48 -26.39 -4.80 -12.85
C PRO A 48 -25.40 -5.32 -11.80
N THR A 49 -25.27 -6.65 -11.69
CA THR A 49 -24.35 -7.34 -10.77
C THR A 49 -22.90 -7.21 -11.24
N VAL A 50 -22.16 -6.28 -10.65
CA VAL A 50 -20.74 -6.03 -10.95
C VAL A 50 -19.82 -7.07 -10.29
N PHE A 51 -20.26 -7.66 -9.17
CA PHE A 51 -19.51 -8.67 -8.44
C PHE A 51 -20.02 -10.08 -8.74
N ASP A 52 -19.52 -10.67 -9.83
CA ASP A 52 -19.57 -12.13 -10.01
C ASP A 52 -18.46 -12.82 -9.18
N ALA A 53 -18.55 -14.14 -8.99
CA ALA A 53 -17.57 -14.93 -8.25
C ALA A 53 -16.13 -14.67 -8.70
N MET A 54 -15.92 -14.49 -10.01
CA MET A 54 -14.62 -14.17 -10.59
C MET A 54 -14.13 -12.77 -10.14
N ALA A 55 -15.00 -11.77 -10.14
CA ALA A 55 -14.66 -10.42 -9.71
C ALA A 55 -14.32 -10.38 -8.20
N LEU A 56 -15.09 -11.12 -7.37
CA LEU A 56 -14.79 -11.27 -5.94
C LEU A 56 -13.42 -11.93 -5.71
N TRP A 57 -13.09 -12.94 -6.51
CA TRP A 57 -11.81 -13.62 -6.42
C TRP A 57 -10.65 -12.68 -6.77
N TYR A 58 -10.73 -11.96 -7.89
CA TYR A 58 -9.72 -10.96 -8.27
C TYR A 58 -9.55 -9.90 -7.18
N PHE A 59 -10.65 -9.45 -6.59
CA PHE A 59 -10.63 -8.48 -5.52
C PHE A 59 -9.90 -9.00 -4.27
N GLY A 60 -10.14 -10.25 -3.88
CA GLY A 60 -9.41 -10.92 -2.81
C GLY A 60 -7.90 -11.03 -3.07
N VAL A 61 -7.52 -11.35 -4.31
CA VAL A 61 -6.10 -11.40 -4.73
C VAL A 61 -5.45 -10.02 -4.62
N VAL A 62 -6.12 -8.96 -5.09
CA VAL A 62 -5.60 -7.59 -5.02
C VAL A 62 -5.44 -7.14 -3.57
N CYS A 63 -6.42 -7.41 -2.70
CA CYS A 63 -6.31 -7.13 -1.27
C CYS A 63 -5.15 -7.90 -0.63
N SER A 64 -4.93 -9.17 -1.00
CA SER A 64 -3.83 -9.98 -0.48
C SER A 64 -2.46 -9.48 -0.92
N LEU A 65 -2.36 -8.87 -2.11
CA LEU A 65 -1.11 -8.36 -2.68
C LEU A 65 -0.48 -7.23 -1.83
N TRP A 66 -1.29 -6.56 -1.00
CA TRP A 66 -0.81 -5.53 -0.08
C TRP A 66 0.13 -6.03 1.02
N ILE A 67 0.25 -7.34 1.21
CA ILE A 67 1.26 -7.90 2.12
C ILE A 67 2.67 -7.87 1.53
N VAL A 68 2.83 -7.70 0.21
CA VAL A 68 4.14 -7.79 -0.45
C VAL A 68 5.04 -6.56 -0.16
N PRO A 69 4.57 -5.29 -0.26
CA PRO A 69 5.39 -4.12 0.07
C PRO A 69 6.04 -4.12 1.47
N PRO A 70 5.34 -4.51 2.57
CA PRO A 70 5.96 -4.57 3.90
C PRO A 70 6.93 -5.75 4.08
N LEU A 71 6.81 -6.83 3.30
CA LEU A 71 7.69 -8.00 3.40
C LEU A 71 9.10 -7.74 2.86
N PHE A 72 9.23 -6.98 1.76
CA PHE A 72 10.53 -6.66 1.17
C PHE A 72 11.58 -6.11 2.17
N PRO A 73 11.29 -5.05 2.95
CA PRO A 73 12.25 -4.53 3.91
C PRO A 73 12.50 -5.52 5.06
N LEU A 74 11.54 -6.38 5.42
CA LEU A 74 11.69 -7.34 6.52
C LEU A 74 12.58 -8.53 6.15
N ILE A 75 12.44 -9.07 4.94
CA ILE A 75 13.10 -10.31 4.52
C ILE A 75 14.58 -10.10 4.22
N THR A 76 14.99 -8.93 3.70
CA THR A 76 16.37 -8.74 3.25
C THR A 76 16.86 -7.30 3.44
N SER A 77 18.16 -7.16 3.70
CA SER A 77 18.88 -5.88 3.71
C SER A 77 19.30 -5.39 2.32
N GLY A 78 19.00 -6.16 1.28
CA GLY A 78 19.38 -5.85 -0.09
C GLY A 78 18.79 -4.53 -0.57
N ARG A 79 19.64 -3.69 -1.17
CA ARG A 79 19.23 -2.42 -1.76
C ARG A 79 18.11 -2.57 -2.80
N ALA A 80 18.14 -3.64 -3.59
CA ALA A 80 17.11 -3.95 -4.58
C ALA A 80 15.74 -4.18 -3.93
N ALA A 81 15.67 -4.91 -2.82
CA ALA A 81 14.42 -5.15 -2.11
C ALA A 81 13.91 -3.86 -1.42
N ASN A 82 14.81 -3.07 -0.84
CA ASN A 82 14.46 -1.77 -0.27
C ASN A 82 13.94 -0.78 -1.33
N LEU A 83 14.33 -0.93 -2.59
CA LEU A 83 13.79 -0.20 -3.75
C LEU A 83 12.47 -0.80 -4.26
N ALA A 84 12.34 -2.13 -4.27
CA ALA A 84 11.12 -2.81 -4.71
C ALA A 84 9.91 -2.46 -3.84
N SER A 85 10.11 -2.33 -2.52
CA SER A 85 9.06 -1.97 -1.56
C SER A 85 8.29 -0.67 -1.93
N PRO A 86 8.94 0.50 -2.07
CA PRO A 86 8.24 1.73 -2.43
C PRO A 86 7.75 1.77 -3.88
N LEU A 87 8.38 1.05 -4.81
CA LEU A 87 7.91 0.98 -6.20
C LEU A 87 6.60 0.20 -6.29
N LEU A 88 6.57 -1.02 -5.75
CA LEU A 88 5.38 -1.86 -5.74
C LEU A 88 4.26 -1.23 -4.89
N GLY A 89 4.60 -0.79 -3.68
CA GLY A 89 3.64 -0.16 -2.79
C GLY A 89 3.10 1.16 -3.37
N GLY A 90 3.94 1.98 -3.99
CA GLY A 90 3.52 3.21 -4.66
C GLY A 90 2.57 2.93 -5.83
N PHE A 91 2.87 1.92 -6.64
CA PHE A 91 1.97 1.47 -7.71
C PHE A 91 0.59 1.08 -7.16
N LEU A 92 0.56 0.25 -6.10
CA LEU A 92 -0.69 -0.18 -5.45
C LEU A 92 -1.50 1.01 -4.90
N VAL A 93 -0.84 1.98 -4.25
CA VAL A 93 -1.49 3.21 -3.78
C VAL A 93 -2.13 3.96 -4.94
N VAL A 94 -1.39 4.17 -6.03
CA VAL A 94 -1.89 4.92 -7.20
C VAL A 94 -3.10 4.22 -7.83
N THR A 95 -3.02 2.91 -8.04
CA THR A 95 -4.13 2.15 -8.63
C THR A 95 -5.37 2.15 -7.73
N SER A 96 -5.20 2.01 -6.41
CA SER A 96 -6.33 2.00 -5.48
C SER A 96 -6.95 3.39 -5.30
N VAL A 97 -6.16 4.46 -5.29
CA VAL A 97 -6.67 5.83 -5.23
C VAL A 97 -7.39 6.20 -6.53
N ALA A 98 -6.86 5.81 -7.69
CA ALA A 98 -7.53 6.02 -8.98
C ALA A 98 -8.88 5.28 -9.03
N GLY A 99 -8.93 4.03 -8.54
CA GLY A 99 -10.18 3.30 -8.34
C GLY A 99 -11.15 4.07 -7.45
N GLY A 100 -10.72 4.47 -6.26
CA GLY A 100 -11.56 5.21 -5.32
C GLY A 100 -12.06 6.56 -5.81
N LEU A 101 -11.32 7.24 -6.69
CA LEU A 101 -11.82 8.43 -7.35
C LEU A 101 -12.93 8.10 -8.35
N PHE A 102 -12.78 7.04 -9.14
CA PHE A 102 -13.82 6.58 -10.06
C PHE A 102 -15.08 6.15 -9.30
N ASP A 103 -14.92 5.40 -8.22
CA ASP A 103 -16.04 4.97 -7.39
C ASP A 103 -16.68 6.14 -6.64
N GLY A 104 -15.90 7.14 -6.24
CA GLY A 104 -16.46 8.36 -5.64
C GLY A 104 -17.28 9.22 -6.61
N VAL A 105 -16.97 9.19 -7.91
CA VAL A 105 -17.82 9.81 -8.96
C VAL A 105 -19.14 9.04 -9.09
N ARG A 106 -19.11 7.71 -8.92
CA ARG A 106 -20.27 6.83 -9.08
C ARG A 106 -21.19 6.83 -7.85
N ASP A 107 -20.60 6.60 -6.67
CA ASP A 107 -21.29 6.22 -5.44
C ASP A 107 -21.17 7.28 -4.34
N GLY A 108 -20.40 8.35 -4.58
CA GLY A 108 -20.38 9.56 -3.77
C GLY A 108 -19.03 9.94 -3.16
N LEU A 109 -18.87 11.23 -2.87
CA LEU A 109 -17.60 11.84 -2.43
C LEU A 109 -16.98 11.18 -1.18
N HIS A 110 -17.80 10.60 -0.31
CA HIS A 110 -17.32 9.94 0.91
C HIS A 110 -16.45 8.70 0.61
N ILE A 111 -16.68 8.01 -0.52
CA ILE A 111 -15.89 6.85 -0.97
C ILE A 111 -14.53 7.32 -1.51
N ALA A 112 -14.52 8.36 -2.34
CA ALA A 112 -13.28 8.99 -2.80
C ALA A 112 -12.46 9.56 -1.64
N ALA A 113 -13.09 10.24 -0.69
CA ALA A 113 -12.43 10.78 0.50
C ALA A 113 -11.80 9.66 1.34
N THR A 114 -12.51 8.54 1.51
CA THR A 114 -12.00 7.38 2.22
C THR A 114 -10.78 6.79 1.52
N ALA A 115 -10.82 6.63 0.19
CA ALA A 115 -9.67 6.12 -0.57
C ALA A 115 -8.44 7.03 -0.41
N VAL A 116 -8.62 8.35 -0.51
CA VAL A 116 -7.51 9.31 -0.36
C VAL A 116 -6.97 9.31 1.08
N LEU A 117 -7.84 9.38 2.09
CA LEU A 117 -7.41 9.47 3.48
C LEU A 117 -6.81 8.15 3.99
N ALA A 118 -7.41 7.01 3.66
CA ALA A 118 -6.99 5.71 4.15
C ALA A 118 -5.78 5.13 3.39
N LEU A 119 -5.53 5.54 2.13
CA LEU A 119 -4.41 5.01 1.33
C LEU A 119 -3.37 6.07 0.97
N ALA A 120 -3.75 7.25 0.49
CA ALA A 120 -2.78 8.22 -0.01
C ALA A 120 -1.93 8.81 1.12
N LEU A 121 -2.56 9.17 2.25
CA LEU A 121 -1.83 9.69 3.42
C LEU A 121 -0.79 8.70 3.95
N PRO A 122 -1.15 7.48 4.40
CA PRO A 122 -0.16 6.52 4.88
C PRO A 122 0.82 6.11 3.77
N GLY A 123 0.38 6.07 2.51
CA GLY A 123 1.23 5.77 1.36
C GLY A 123 2.38 6.77 1.18
N ILE A 124 2.10 8.08 1.29
CA ILE A 124 3.14 9.12 1.24
C ILE A 124 4.15 8.94 2.38
N PHE A 125 3.67 8.65 3.59
CA PHE A 125 4.56 8.39 4.73
C PHE A 125 5.38 7.11 4.54
N ALA A 126 4.79 6.04 3.99
CA ALA A 126 5.46 4.78 3.71
C ALA A 126 6.57 4.96 2.68
N ILE A 127 6.28 5.63 1.55
CA ILE A 127 7.27 5.97 0.53
C ILE A 127 8.42 6.79 1.14
N ARG A 128 8.10 7.82 1.93
CA ARG A 128 9.12 8.65 2.58
C ARG A 128 9.98 7.85 3.56
N ALA A 129 9.39 6.90 4.31
CA ALA A 129 10.13 6.02 5.21
C ALA A 129 11.03 5.05 4.45
N SER A 130 10.55 4.43 3.36
CA SER A 130 11.35 3.57 2.49
C SER A 130 12.52 4.32 1.83
N TRP A 131 12.33 5.56 1.40
CA TRP A 131 13.41 6.40 0.88
C TRP A 131 14.47 6.73 1.93
N ARG A 132 14.07 6.96 3.19
CA ARG A 132 15.02 7.15 4.29
C ARG A 132 15.81 5.87 4.55
N LEU A 133 15.15 4.72 4.59
CA LEU A 133 15.81 3.42 4.73
C LEU A 133 16.88 3.20 3.65
N LEU A 134 16.55 3.49 2.38
CA LEU A 134 17.48 3.40 1.26
C LEU A 134 18.73 4.28 1.43
N ARG A 135 18.56 5.52 1.93
CA ARG A 135 19.69 6.43 2.17
C ARG A 135 20.61 5.90 3.27
N PHE A 136 20.06 5.32 4.34
CA PHE A 136 20.85 4.71 5.41
C PHE A 136 21.60 3.46 4.94
N THR A 137 21.02 2.67 4.04
CA THR A 137 21.71 1.51 3.44
C THR A 137 22.77 1.93 2.40
N ALA A 138 22.67 3.12 1.80
CA ALA A 138 23.65 3.62 0.82
C ALA A 138 24.90 4.27 1.46
N ALA A 139 24.76 4.94 2.61
CA ALA A 139 25.84 5.63 3.31
C ALA A 139 27.08 4.75 3.65
N PRO A 140 26.96 3.48 4.10
CA PRO A 140 28.14 2.68 4.43
C PRO A 140 28.95 2.21 3.21
N ALA A 141 28.40 2.25 2.00
CA ALA A 141 29.08 1.76 0.80
C ALA A 141 30.13 2.73 0.23
N HIS A 142 30.02 4.04 0.53
CA HIS A 142 30.99 5.04 0.06
C HIS A 142 32.30 4.96 0.85
N LEU A 143 32.22 4.76 2.16
CA LEU A 143 33.38 4.74 3.06
C LEU A 143 34.28 3.51 2.86
N VAL A 144 33.71 2.36 2.46
CA VAL A 144 34.49 1.16 2.12
C VAL A 144 35.23 1.31 0.79
N LYS A 145 34.74 2.18 -0.10
CA LYS A 145 35.35 2.40 -1.42
C LYS A 145 36.54 3.37 -1.35
N GLU A 146 36.55 4.30 -0.40
CA GLU A 146 37.67 5.23 -0.18
C GLU A 146 38.83 4.63 0.64
N SER A 147 38.59 3.63 1.48
CA SER A 147 39.68 2.97 2.23
C SER A 147 40.44 1.90 1.43
N ALA A 148 40.05 1.67 0.18
CA ALA A 148 40.62 0.66 -0.72
C ALA A 148 41.36 1.25 -1.93
N SER A 149 41.52 2.59 -1.97
CA SER A 149 42.34 3.33 -2.95
C SER A 149 43.50 4.01 -2.25
#